data_AF-Q0ANX8-F1
#
_entry.id   AF-Q0ANX8-F1
#
_cell.length_a   1.000
_cell.length_b   1.000
_cell.length_c   1.000
_cell.angle_alpha   90.00
_cell.angle_beta   90.00
_cell.angle_gamma   90.00
#
_symmetry.space_group_name_H-M   'P 1'
#
loop_
_entity.id
_entity.type
_entity.pdbx_description
1 polymer ?
#
loop_
_entity_poly.entity_id
_entity_poly.type
_entity_poly.pdbx_seq_one_letter_code
_entity_poly.pdbx_strand_id
1 'polypeptide(L)' 'MRRKLRPGHDLFGHPLPGVLPLTEESDRLSRELRRLSEDAFHHGYGQSACLIELAANYIEMESHRLNQLWRRR' A
#
# COMPACT_ATOMS: atom_id res chain seq x y z
N MET A 1 9.38 14.71 26.00
CA MET A 1 9.16 15.64 24.86
C MET A 1 8.46 14.89 23.72
N ARG A 2 7.21 15.26 23.40
CA ARG A 2 6.42 14.62 22.33
C ARG A 2 6.96 15.11 20.98
N ARG A 3 7.80 14.32 20.30
CA ARG A 3 8.21 14.61 18.92
C ARG A 3 6.95 14.60 18.05
N LYS A 4 6.52 15.77 17.57
CA LYS A 4 5.45 15.88 16.58
C LYS A 4 5.95 15.21 15.30
N LEU A 5 5.55 13.97 15.07
CA LEU A 5 5.82 13.25 13.84
C LEU A 5 5.31 14.09 12.67
N ARG A 6 6.23 14.56 11.84
CA ARG A 6 5.89 15.35 10.65
C ARG A 6 5.27 14.39 9.64
N PRO A 7 4.09 14.69 9.06
CA PRO A 7 3.49 13.82 8.07
C PRO A 7 4.45 13.59 6.90
N GLY A 8 4.65 12.32 6.53
CA GLY A 8 5.61 11.89 5.50
C GLY A 8 7.02 11.59 6.02
N HIS A 9 7.21 11.47 7.34
CA HIS A 9 8.47 11.02 7.95
C HIS A 9 8.21 9.80 8.84
N ASP A 10 9.17 8.90 8.94
CA ASP A 10 9.13 7.72 9.79
C ASP A 10 9.27 8.08 11.28
N LEU A 11 9.24 7.07 12.14
CA LEU A 11 9.36 7.22 13.60
C LEU A 11 10.72 7.79 14.04
N PHE A 12 11.73 7.76 13.17
CA PHE A 12 13.08 8.25 13.40
C PHE A 12 13.31 9.64 12.80
N GLY A 13 12.33 10.17 12.05
CA GLY A 13 12.40 11.47 11.40
C GLY A 13 13.10 11.43 10.05
N HIS A 14 13.24 10.26 9.43
CA HIS A 14 13.64 10.14 8.02
C HIS A 14 12.42 10.37 7.12
N PRO A 15 12.56 11.06 5.99
CA PRO A 15 11.48 11.12 5.00
C PRO A 15 11.13 9.70 4.57
N LEU A 16 9.85 9.35 4.63
CA LEU A 16 9.39 8.05 4.13
C LEU A 16 9.72 7.99 2.62
N PRO A 17 10.34 6.89 2.14
CA PRO A 17 10.57 6.72 0.72
C PRO A 17 9.23 6.77 -0.03
N GLY A 18 9.16 7.56 -1.12
CA GLY A 18 7.90 7.79 -1.85
C GLY A 18 7.28 9.19 -1.67
N VAL A 19 8.09 10.24 -1.82
CA VAL A 19 7.63 11.63 -1.94
C VAL A 19 7.04 11.92 -3.36
N LEU A 20 6.82 10.88 -4.15
CA LEU A 20 6.20 10.90 -5.48
C LEU A 20 4.77 10.33 -5.38
N PRO A 21 3.85 10.71 -6.28
CA PRO A 21 2.50 10.17 -6.28
C PRO A 21 2.55 8.65 -6.47
N LEU A 22 2.33 7.93 -5.36
CA LEU A 22 2.36 6.47 -5.28
C LEU A 22 1.27 5.78 -6.12
N THR A 23 0.41 6.53 -6.80
CA THR A 23 -0.79 5.97 -7.42
C THR A 23 -0.48 4.97 -8.52
N GLU A 24 0.40 5.28 -9.48
CA GLU A 24 0.55 4.41 -10.66
C GLU A 24 1.29 3.09 -10.35
N GLU A 25 2.37 3.15 -9.57
CA GLU A 25 3.12 1.96 -9.15
C GLU A 25 2.31 1.09 -8.17
N SER A 26 1.60 1.71 -7.23
CA SER A 26 0.75 0.97 -6.30
C SER A 26 -0.50 0.38 -6.97
N ASP A 27 -1.11 1.07 -7.94
CA ASP A 27 -2.21 0.53 -8.75
C ASP A 27 -1.73 -0.64 -9.62
N ARG A 28 -0.51 -0.59 -10.14
CA ARG A 28 0.10 -1.71 -10.84
C ARG A 28 0.33 -2.89 -9.90
N LEU A 29 0.93 -2.65 -8.73
CA LEU A 29 1.22 -3.71 -7.75
C LEU A 29 -0.07 -4.37 -7.23
N SER A 30 -1.10 -3.59 -6.90
CA SER A 30 -2.41 -4.13 -6.49
C SER A 30 -2.99 -5.06 -7.56
N ARG A 31 -2.95 -4.66 -8.84
CA ARG A 31 -3.42 -5.49 -9.97
C ARG A 31 -2.64 -6.80 -10.11
N GLU A 32 -1.31 -6.75 -10.00
CA GLU A 32 -0.50 -7.97 -10.07
C GLU A 32 -0.78 -8.91 -8.88
N LEU A 33 -0.98 -8.38 -7.68
CA LEU A 33 -1.35 -9.17 -6.51
C LEU A 33 -2.74 -9.82 -6.67
N ARG A 34 -3.72 -9.11 -7.22
CA ARG A 34 -5.05 -9.70 -7.47
C ARG A 34 -5.01 -10.84 -8.48
N ARG A 35 -4.21 -10.73 -9.54
CA ARG A 35 -3.97 -11.84 -10.48
C ARG A 35 -3.36 -13.04 -9.77
N LEU A 36 -2.35 -12.80 -8.93
CA LEU A 36 -1.72 -13.86 -8.14
C LEU A 36 -2.69 -14.50 -7.12
N SER A 37 -3.58 -13.70 -6.53
CA SER A 37 -4.65 -14.17 -5.63
C SER A 37 -5.60 -15.12 -6.37
N GLU A 38 -6.04 -14.73 -7.56
CA GLU A 38 -6.90 -15.54 -8.44
C GLU A 38 -6.20 -16.85 -8.86
N ASP A 39 -4.94 -16.77 -9.29
CA ASP A 39 -4.12 -17.94 -9.60
C ASP A 39 -4.00 -18.87 -8.39
N ALA A 40 -3.68 -18.33 -7.22
CA ALA A 40 -3.56 -19.10 -5.98
C ALA A 40 -4.88 -19.79 -5.61
N PHE A 41 -6.01 -19.12 -5.80
CA PHE A 41 -7.33 -19.68 -5.57
C PHE A 41 -7.62 -20.85 -6.53
N HIS A 42 -7.35 -20.68 -7.82
CA HIS A 42 -7.55 -21.74 -8.83
C HIS A 42 -6.67 -22.97 -8.60
N HIS A 43 -5.51 -22.81 -7.96
CA HIS A 43 -4.62 -23.91 -7.58
C HIS A 43 -4.93 -24.53 -6.20
N GLY A 44 -6.01 -24.10 -5.54
CA GLY A 44 -6.44 -24.65 -4.24
C GLY A 44 -5.72 -24.06 -3.03
N TYR A 45 -4.91 -23.01 -3.20
CA TYR A 45 -4.21 -22.32 -2.11
C TYR A 45 -5.09 -21.24 -1.46
N GLY A 46 -6.27 -21.63 -0.95
CA GLY A 46 -7.29 -20.68 -0.47
C GLY A 46 -6.83 -19.72 0.62
N GLN A 47 -6.01 -20.18 1.58
CA GLN A 47 -5.46 -19.31 2.63
C GLN A 47 -4.46 -18.29 2.04
N SER A 48 -3.59 -18.74 1.13
CA SER A 48 -2.63 -17.86 0.46
C SER A 48 -3.34 -16.83 -0.41
N ALA A 49 -4.35 -17.24 -1.19
CA ALA A 49 -5.18 -16.33 -1.98
C ALA A 49 -5.78 -15.21 -1.12
N CYS A 50 -6.39 -15.57 0.03
CA CYS A 50 -6.94 -14.60 0.96
C CYS A 50 -5.89 -13.59 1.49
N LEU A 51 -4.68 -14.07 1.84
CA LEU A 51 -3.60 -13.21 2.31
C LEU A 51 -3.07 -12.27 1.20
N ILE A 52 -3.00 -12.76 -0.04
CA ILE A 52 -2.57 -11.97 -1.19
C ILE A 52 -3.63 -10.88 -1.50
N GLU A 53 -4.91 -11.22 -1.45
CA GLU A 53 -6.01 -10.27 -1.61
C GLU A 53 -5.97 -9.17 -0.53
N LEU A 54 -5.71 -9.56 0.73
CA LEU A 54 -5.56 -8.62 1.83
C LEU A 54 -4.38 -7.66 1.59
N ALA A 55 -3.26 -8.16 1.07
CA ALA A 55 -2.10 -7.34 0.74
C ALA A 55 -2.42 -6.32 -0.37
N ALA A 56 -3.13 -6.74 -1.43
CA ALA A 56 -3.57 -5.84 -2.51
C ALA A 56 -4.45 -4.71 -1.96
N ASN A 57 -5.43 -5.04 -1.11
CA ASN A 57 -6.32 -4.07 -0.48
C ASN A 57 -5.57 -3.08 0.45
N TYR A 58 -4.57 -3.56 1.19
CA TYR A 58 -3.77 -2.69 2.05
C TYR A 58 -2.98 -1.65 1.23
N ILE A 59 -2.40 -2.07 0.11
CA ILE A 59 -1.65 -1.19 -0.79
C ILE A 59 -2.55 -0.11 -1.38
N GLU A 60 -3.75 -0.45 -1.84
CA GLU A 60 -4.72 0.55 -2.34
C GLU A 60 -5.14 1.54 -1.26
N MET A 61 -5.47 1.05 -0.07
CA MET A 61 -5.88 1.89 1.06
C MET A 61 -4.78 2.89 1.44
N GLU A 62 -3.53 2.43 1.60
CA GLU A 62 -2.42 3.31 1.95
C GLU A 62 -2.10 4.30 0.84
N SER A 63 -2.20 3.89 -0.42
CA SER A 63 -1.99 4.76 -1.58
C SER A 63 -3.02 5.88 -1.63
N HIS A 64 -4.30 5.56 -1.41
CA HIS A 64 -5.36 6.55 -1.31
C HIS A 64 -5.16 7.50 -0.12
N ARG A 65 -4.80 6.96 1.06
CA ARG A 65 -4.54 7.76 2.27
C ARG A 65 -3.41 8.75 2.03
N LEU A 66 -2.32 8.31 1.42
CA LEU A 66 -1.18 9.17 1.11
C LEU A 66 -1.54 10.23 0.08
N ASN A 67 -2.24 9.88 -1.00
CA ASN A 67 -2.70 10.84 -2.02
C ASN A 67 -3.61 11.93 -1.41
N GLN A 68 -4.52 11.57 -0.49
CA GLN A 68 -5.36 12.56 0.21
C GLN A 68 -4.54 13.51 1.10
N LEU A 69 -3.51 13.01 1.78
CA LEU A 69 -2.61 13.85 2.59
C LEU A 69 -1.81 14.82 1.71
N TRP A 70 -1.42 14.39 0.51
CA TRP A 70 -0.72 15.23 -0.47
C TRP A 70 -1.61 16.35 -1.01
N ARG A 71 -2.84 16.06 -1.41
CA ARG A 71 -3.78 17.06 -1.96
C ARG A 71 -4.22 18.15 -0.96
N ARG A 72 -3.99 17.93 0.34
CA ARG A 72 -4.32 18.89 1.41
C ARG A 72 -3.17 19.86 1.74
N ARG A 73 -1.98 19.68 1.14
CA ARG A 73 -0.85 20.63 1.22
C ARG A 73 -0.87 21.57 0.03
#